data_AF-A0A0A2BUE1-F1
#
_entry.id   AF-A0A0A2BUE1-F1
#
_cell.length_a   1.000
_cell.length_b   1.000
_cell.length_c   1.000
_cell.angle_alpha   90.00
_cell.angle_beta   90.00
_cell.angle_gamma   90.00
#
_symmetry.space_group_name_H-M   'P 1'
#
loop_
_entity.id
_entity.type
_entity.pdbx_description
1 polymer ?
#
loop_
_entity_poly.entity_id
_entity_poly.type
_entity_poly.pdbx_seq_one_letter_code
_entity_poly.pdbx_strand_id
1 'polypeptide(L)' 'MAPDDVEPRYGFVNYAEIWNGRLAMLGIIVGLSTELLTGQGILGQIGFG' A
#
# COMPACT_ATOMS: atom_id res chain seq x y z
N MET A 1 -0.86 38.04 -0.44
CA MET A 1 -1.30 36.80 -1.09
C MET A 1 -0.12 36.33 -1.92
N ALA A 2 0.75 35.49 -1.36
CA ALA A 2 1.84 34.90 -2.15
C ALA A 2 1.21 33.91 -3.14
N PRO A 3 1.71 33.83 -4.39
CA PRO A 3 1.23 32.86 -5.36
C PRO A 3 1.38 31.49 -4.74
N ASP A 4 0.26 30.78 -4.62
CA ASP A 4 0.20 29.38 -4.26
C ASP A 4 1.20 28.60 -5.12
N ASP A 5 2.20 28.05 -4.44
CA ASP A 5 3.17 27.12 -5.00
C ASP A 5 2.40 25.90 -5.52
N VAL A 6 2.01 25.93 -6.79
CA VAL A 6 1.50 24.78 -7.54
C VAL A 6 2.67 23.83 -7.75
N GLU A 7 3.08 23.18 -6.66
CA GLU A 7 3.96 22.02 -6.71
C GLU A 7 3.23 20.99 -7.59
N PRO A 8 3.83 20.56 -8.72
CA PRO A 8 3.16 19.69 -9.66
C PRO A 8 2.76 18.39 -8.96
N ARG A 9 1.47 18.19 -8.72
CA ARG A 9 0.90 17.02 -8.02
C ARG A 9 0.89 15.74 -8.88
N TYR A 10 1.48 15.78 -10.07
CA TYR A 10 1.40 14.71 -11.07
C TYR A 10 2.78 14.43 -11.68
N GLY A 11 3.20 13.16 -11.64
CA GLY A 11 4.52 12.69 -12.11
C GLY A 11 5.28 11.90 -11.03
N PHE A 12 6.58 11.64 -11.25
CA PHE A 12 7.51 11.12 -10.24
C PHE A 12 7.89 12.25 -9.27
N VAL A 13 6.92 12.69 -8.49
CA VAL A 13 7.09 13.75 -7.48
C VAL A 13 7.14 13.13 -6.10
N ASN A 14 7.86 13.75 -5.18
CA ASN A 14 8.08 13.24 -3.82
C ASN A 14 6.76 12.84 -3.12
N TYR A 15 5.67 13.58 -3.40
CA TYR A 15 4.32 13.21 -2.95
C TYR A 15 3.91 11.80 -3.40
N ALA A 16 4.04 11.49 -4.69
CA ALA A 16 3.68 10.18 -5.24
C ALA A 16 4.58 9.05 -4.69
N GLU A 17 5.87 9.31 -4.48
CA GLU A 17 6.81 8.35 -3.90
C GLU A 17 6.47 8.00 -2.45
N ILE A 18 6.17 9.01 -1.62
CA ILE A 18 5.73 8.81 -0.23
C ILE A 18 4.40 8.03 -0.19
N TRP A 19 3.45 8.38 -1.07
CA TRP A 19 2.17 7.66 -1.14
C TRP A 19 2.34 6.21 -1.58
N ASN A 20 3.16 5.94 -2.61
CA ASN A 20 3.47 4.58 -3.05
C ASN A 20 4.16 3.76 -1.95
N GLY A 21 5.12 4.36 -1.22
CA GLY A 21 5.79 3.71 -0.10
C GLY A 21 4.82 3.33 1.03
N ARG A 22 3.88 4.22 1.38
CA ARG A 22 2.86 3.94 2.40
C ARG A 22 1.91 2.83 1.96
N LEU A 23 1.48 2.84 0.71
CA LEU A 23 0.62 1.78 0.15
C LEU A 23 1.34 0.42 0.16
N ALA A 24 2.64 0.38 -0.15
CA ALA A 24 3.43 -0.84 -0.08
C ALA A 24 3.52 -1.38 1.36
N MET A 25 3.79 -0.53 2.35
CA MET A 25 3.80 -0.93 3.76
C MET A 25 2.43 -1.47 4.21
N LEU A 26 1.34 -0.81 3.81
CA LEU A 26 -0.02 -1.30 4.07
C LEU A 26 -0.30 -2.63 3.39
N GLY A 27 0.17 -2.84 2.17
CA GLY A 27 0.04 -4.13 1.46
C GLY A 27 0.71 -5.28 2.20
N ILE A 28 1.90 -5.05 2.76
CA ILE A 28 2.59 -6.04 3.60
C ILE A 28 1.79 -6.31 4.89
N ILE A 29 1.32 -5.27 5.58
CA ILE A 29 0.56 -5.41 6.83
C ILE A 29 -0.74 -6.17 6.58
N VAL A 30 -1.46 -5.84 5.51
CA VAL A 30 -2.71 -6.51 5.13
C VAL A 30 -2.43 -7.96 4.72
N GLY A 31 -1.37 -8.22 3.97
CA GLY A 31 -0.94 -9.58 3.60
C GLY A 31 -0.66 -10.45 4.83
N LEU A 32 0.19 -9.97 5.73
CA LEU A 32 0.52 -10.65 6.99
C LEU A 32 -0.72 -10.82 7.88
N SER A 33 -1.56 -9.79 8.00
CA SER A 33 -2.80 -9.86 8.78
C SER A 33 -3.76 -10.89 8.21
N THR A 34 -3.85 -10.99 6.88
CA THR A 34 -4.69 -11.99 6.20
C THR A 34 -4.14 -13.40 6.45
N GLU A 35 -2.83 -13.60 6.35
CA GLU A 35 -2.19 -14.88 6.68
C GLU A 35 -2.44 -15.30 8.14
N LEU A 36 -2.35 -14.35 9.09
CA LEU A 36 -2.60 -14.59 10.51
C LEU A 36 -4.07 -14.91 10.81
N LEU A 37 -5.00 -14.14 10.25
CA LEU A 37 -6.44 -14.34 10.50
C LEU A 37 -6.96 -15.64 9.93
N THR A 38 -6.37 -16.11 8.82
CA THR A 38 -6.83 -17.36 8.21
C THR A 38 -6.14 -18.60 8.75
N GLY A 39 -4.98 -18.46 9.41
CA GLY A 39 -4.23 -19.59 10.02
C GLY A 39 -3.68 -20.62 9.02
N GLN A 40 -4.14 -20.62 7.78
CA GLN A 40 -3.50 -21.20 6.61
C GLN A 40 -3.06 -20.04 5.72
N GLY A 41 -1.79 -20.03 5.30
CA GLY A 41 -1.33 -19.07 4.28
C GLY A 41 -2.24 -19.12 3.05
N ILE A 42 -2.18 -18.11 2.19
CA ILE A 42 -2.98 -17.91 0.94
C ILE A 42 -3.38 -19.20 0.18
N LEU A 43 -2.58 -20.27 0.28
CA LEU A 43 -2.83 -21.61 -0.24
C LEU A 43 -4.05 -22.35 0.37
N GLY A 44 -4.41 -22.13 1.63
CA GLY A 44 -5.54 -22.81 2.29
C GLY A 44 -6.91 -22.27 1.86
N GLN A 45 -7.02 -20.97 1.60
CA GLN A 45 -8.27 -20.35 1.13
C GLN A 45 -8.61 -20.70 -0.34
N ILE A 46 -7.61 -21.02 -1.17
CA ILE A 46 -7.80 -21.29 -2.62
C ILE A 46 -8.29 -22.74 -2.87
N GLY A 47 -8.54 -23.54 -1.84
CA GLY A 47 -9.23 -24.82 -1.97
C GLY A 47 -8.36 -26.07 -1.87
N PHE A 48 -7.22 -25.99 -1.19
CA PHE A 48 -6.48 -27.18 -0.72
C PHE A 48 -6.62 -27.32 0.80
N GLY A 49 -7.86 -27.52 1.26
CA GLY A 49 -8.21 -28.05 2.57
C GLY A 49 -8.74 -29.46 2.43
#